data_AF-A0A1V8UIA1-F1
#
_entry.id   AF-A0A1V8UIA1-F1
#
_cell.length_a   1.000
_cell.length_b   1.000
_cell.length_c   1.000
_cell.angle_alpha   90.00
_cell.angle_beta   90.00
_cell.angle_gamma   90.00
#
_symmetry.space_group_name_H-M   'P 1'
#
loop_
_entity.id
_entity.type
_entity.pdbx_description
1 polymer ?
#
loop_
_entity_poly.entity_id
_entity_poly.type
_entity_poly.pdbx_seq_one_letter_code
_entity_poly.pdbx_strand_id
1 'polypeptide(L)'
;MSPTMPAPAAIDSPTDAPSKPAMSISNADVSKPNSTLVAKTAAILKEARNDGSEAATIYSAAPSGGSRRSRKVLPSDEKDDELVDTTAALILRSKKTLRMAKRKTKPRKVIARPIVASFLELPSELLQEVFSHLAITDIYRLSRASKDLRDFILTHEGSIARDIISLRYPILAKCFPLPVTFDKLPPEHHEALLSPAHQSRLLLSLKPYAQHVPPPSPRTICSCVSCTFAWINLAIVTDLAHWQTNLNTREPIPMIKRGEQPQWNVELLAQTKRTLERALTSPLVYATILERHLHTTTSTILRRSLFTKVRPVLPEHRPYCLSHSEVETDTFLSRKGRDNFEPPFHRDNYYNIEAYAPNRKWSKTEERWIYFAQGQHERDLEWARARFEWEGREGYEEEMERMGKYLRGKLAR
;
A
#
# COMPACT_ATOMS: atom_id res chain seq x y z
N MET A 1 -30.94 18.87 57.19
CA MET A 1 -31.91 17.75 57.11
C MET A 1 -31.86 17.23 55.68
N SER A 2 -31.10 16.15 55.48
CA SER A 2 -30.90 15.53 54.17
C SER A 2 -32.02 14.53 53.90
N PRO A 3 -32.56 14.43 52.67
CA PRO A 3 -33.48 13.35 52.33
C PRO A 3 -32.70 12.13 51.82
N THR A 4 -32.93 11.02 52.51
CA THR A 4 -32.44 9.67 52.25
C THR A 4 -33.12 9.08 51.02
N MET A 5 -32.33 8.58 50.07
CA MET A 5 -32.80 7.76 48.93
C MET A 5 -32.94 6.28 49.37
N PRO A 6 -33.99 5.55 48.96
CA PRO A 6 -34.11 4.12 49.23
C PRO A 6 -33.41 3.26 48.16
N ALA A 7 -32.84 2.14 48.62
CA ALA A 7 -32.18 1.11 47.81
C ALA A 7 -33.20 0.25 47.03
N PRO A 8 -32.82 -0.31 45.85
CA PRO A 8 -33.66 -1.26 45.14
C PRO A 8 -33.45 -2.70 45.64
N ALA A 9 -34.57 -3.40 45.76
CA ALA A 9 -34.70 -4.78 46.18
C ALA A 9 -34.24 -5.78 45.10
N ALA A 10 -33.67 -6.88 45.59
CA ALA A 10 -33.40 -8.11 44.85
C ALA A 10 -34.71 -8.82 44.50
N ILE A 11 -34.81 -9.35 43.28
CA ILE A 11 -35.81 -10.37 42.92
C ILE A 11 -35.14 -11.46 42.07
N ASP A 12 -35.38 -12.68 42.54
CA ASP A 12 -34.85 -13.96 42.10
C ASP A 12 -35.33 -14.41 40.71
N SER A 13 -34.51 -15.27 40.10
CA SER A 13 -34.90 -16.18 39.01
C SER A 13 -35.70 -17.36 39.57
N PRO A 14 -36.55 -18.01 38.76
CA PRO A 14 -36.14 -19.34 38.31
C PRO A 14 -36.54 -19.74 36.87
N THR A 15 -35.79 -20.74 36.43
CA THR A 15 -35.97 -21.73 35.35
C THR A 15 -37.39 -22.08 34.91
N ASP A 16 -37.58 -22.26 33.59
CA ASP A 16 -38.03 -23.56 33.04
C ASP A 16 -37.89 -23.65 31.52
N ALA A 17 -37.43 -24.82 31.05
CA ALA A 17 -37.39 -25.25 29.66
C ALA A 17 -38.71 -25.94 29.27
N PRO A 18 -39.03 -26.06 27.97
CA PRO A 18 -39.08 -27.43 27.44
C PRO A 18 -38.63 -27.64 25.99
N SER A 19 -38.43 -28.93 25.76
CA SER A 19 -38.08 -29.79 24.62
C SER A 19 -38.62 -29.54 23.20
N LYS A 20 -37.83 -30.09 22.26
CA LYS A 20 -37.99 -30.33 20.80
C LYS A 20 -39.34 -30.97 20.36
N PRO A 21 -39.64 -30.97 19.04
CA PRO A 21 -39.31 -32.11 18.16
C PRO A 21 -38.70 -31.65 16.81
N ALA A 22 -37.63 -32.25 16.24
CA ALA A 22 -37.55 -33.53 15.53
C ALA A 22 -38.51 -33.66 14.32
N MET A 23 -38.03 -33.32 13.12
CA MET A 23 -38.53 -33.90 11.85
C MET A 23 -37.36 -34.32 10.97
N SER A 24 -37.28 -35.62 10.75
CA SER A 24 -36.47 -36.34 9.78
C SER A 24 -37.33 -36.63 8.54
N ILE A 25 -36.86 -36.31 7.33
CA ILE A 25 -37.36 -36.94 6.09
C ILE A 25 -36.18 -37.21 5.13
N SER A 26 -35.88 -38.51 5.04
CA SER A 26 -35.40 -39.36 3.94
C SER A 26 -34.44 -38.85 2.85
N ASN A 27 -33.35 -39.62 2.74
CA ASN A 27 -32.57 -39.90 1.53
C ASN A 27 -33.45 -40.38 0.35
N ALA A 28 -33.08 -39.98 -0.86
CA ALA A 28 -33.30 -40.77 -2.07
C ALA A 28 -32.01 -40.78 -2.89
N ASP A 29 -31.62 -42.01 -3.19
CA ASP A 29 -30.44 -42.50 -3.90
C ASP A 29 -30.54 -42.24 -5.42
N VAL A 30 -29.56 -42.77 -6.15
CA VAL A 30 -29.59 -43.12 -7.59
C VAL A 30 -28.97 -42.09 -8.56
N SER A 31 -27.67 -42.26 -8.83
CA SER A 31 -27.16 -42.71 -10.15
C SER A 31 -25.70 -42.29 -10.41
N LYS A 32 -24.79 -43.26 -10.32
CA LYS A 32 -23.54 -43.25 -11.09
C LYS A 32 -23.85 -43.69 -12.53
N PRO A 33 -22.99 -43.33 -13.49
CA PRO A 33 -22.43 -44.40 -14.30
C PRO A 33 -20.89 -44.37 -14.35
N ASN A 34 -20.37 -45.60 -14.46
CA ASN A 34 -19.06 -46.00 -15.00
C ASN A 34 -18.81 -45.27 -16.34
N SER A 35 -17.61 -45.11 -16.89
CA SER A 35 -16.59 -46.13 -17.12
C SER A 35 -15.42 -45.47 -17.86
N THR A 36 -14.19 -45.81 -17.46
CA THR A 36 -13.04 -46.09 -18.34
C THR A 36 -12.91 -45.36 -19.70
N LEU A 37 -11.98 -44.40 -19.76
CA LEU A 37 -11.04 -44.17 -20.87
C LEU A 37 -9.74 -43.69 -20.19
N VAL A 38 -8.89 -44.60 -19.71
CA VAL A 38 -7.74 -45.13 -20.45
C VAL A 38 -6.89 -44.02 -21.07
N ALA A 39 -5.86 -43.65 -20.31
CA ALA A 39 -4.47 -43.65 -20.76
C ALA A 39 -4.23 -43.29 -22.23
N LYS A 40 -3.99 -42.00 -22.49
CA LYS A 40 -3.30 -41.39 -23.63
C LYS A 40 -3.51 -39.88 -23.44
N THR A 41 -2.68 -39.19 -22.66
CA THR A 41 -1.70 -38.23 -23.22
C THR A 41 -0.66 -37.82 -22.16
N ALA A 42 -0.06 -38.79 -21.46
CA ALA A 42 1.13 -38.58 -20.62
C ALA A 42 2.46 -38.70 -21.42
N ALA A 43 2.39 -38.58 -22.73
CA ALA A 43 3.53 -38.71 -23.64
C ALA A 43 3.35 -37.72 -24.79
N ILE A 44 3.73 -36.47 -24.56
CA ILE A 44 4.17 -35.44 -25.52
C ILE A 44 4.64 -34.27 -24.64
N LEU A 45 5.86 -33.76 -24.88
CA LEU A 45 6.63 -32.75 -24.11
C LEU A 45 7.73 -33.28 -23.18
N LYS A 46 8.36 -34.41 -23.53
CA LYS A 46 9.81 -34.57 -23.38
C LYS A 46 10.42 -34.66 -24.78
N GLU A 47 11.53 -33.96 -24.97
CA GLU A 47 12.41 -33.91 -26.16
C GLU A 47 12.18 -32.82 -27.21
N ALA A 48 12.79 -31.66 -26.96
CA ALA A 48 13.66 -30.94 -27.91
C ALA A 48 14.64 -30.09 -27.05
N ARG A 49 15.86 -30.60 -26.79
CA ARG A 49 17.15 -30.15 -27.37
C ARG A 49 17.29 -28.62 -27.37
N ASN A 50 18.10 -28.01 -26.52
CA ASN A 50 19.57 -28.09 -26.37
C ASN A 50 20.32 -27.65 -27.65
N ASP A 51 20.89 -26.45 -27.58
CA ASP A 51 22.08 -25.88 -28.26
C ASP A 51 21.96 -24.33 -28.07
N GLY A 52 22.92 -23.54 -27.58
CA GLY A 52 24.26 -23.74 -27.07
C GLY A 52 24.83 -22.36 -26.69
N SER A 53 25.46 -22.30 -25.51
CA SER A 53 26.70 -21.59 -25.20
C SER A 53 26.88 -20.10 -25.55
N GLU A 54 27.01 -19.27 -24.51
CA GLU A 54 28.15 -18.35 -24.41
C GLU A 54 28.56 -18.16 -22.94
N ALA A 55 29.87 -18.24 -22.72
CA ALA A 55 30.50 -18.44 -21.42
C ALA A 55 30.63 -17.14 -20.61
N ALA A 56 30.01 -17.10 -19.42
CA ALA A 56 30.32 -16.11 -18.40
C ALA A 56 31.41 -16.66 -17.47
N THR A 57 32.61 -16.13 -17.65
CA THR A 57 33.83 -16.46 -16.92
C THR A 57 33.69 -16.22 -15.42
N ILE A 58 34.09 -17.25 -14.69
CA ILE A 58 34.28 -17.37 -13.25
C ILE A 58 35.26 -16.30 -12.74
N TYR A 59 34.85 -15.50 -11.74
CA TYR A 59 35.79 -14.83 -10.83
C TYR A 59 35.88 -15.65 -9.55
N SER A 60 37.01 -16.34 -9.39
CA SER A 60 37.45 -16.94 -8.13
C SER A 60 38.60 -16.12 -7.52
N ALA A 61 38.60 -16.15 -6.19
CA ALA A 61 39.74 -16.00 -5.30
C ALA A 61 40.32 -14.58 -5.08
N ALA A 62 39.93 -14.00 -3.96
CA ALA A 62 40.78 -13.14 -3.17
C ALA A 62 41.93 -13.95 -2.54
N PRO A 63 43.17 -13.45 -2.52
CA PRO A 63 44.18 -13.88 -1.57
C PRO A 63 44.39 -12.85 -0.47
N SER A 64 44.52 -13.42 0.71
CA SER A 64 44.97 -12.91 1.99
C SER A 64 46.32 -12.18 1.98
N GLY A 65 46.49 -11.26 2.92
CA GLY A 65 47.61 -11.25 3.87
C GLY A 65 49.00 -10.86 3.33
N GLY A 66 49.40 -9.62 3.60
CA GLY A 66 50.78 -9.15 3.38
C GLY A 66 51.20 -8.09 4.41
N SER A 67 51.72 -8.58 5.53
CA SER A 67 52.33 -7.84 6.64
C SER A 67 53.40 -6.84 6.17
N ARG A 68 53.22 -5.54 6.48
CA ARG A 68 54.29 -4.54 6.34
C ARG A 68 55.15 -4.55 7.60
N ARG A 69 56.27 -5.29 7.56
CA ARG A 69 57.36 -5.11 8.54
C ARG A 69 58.12 -3.82 8.19
N SER A 70 58.02 -2.85 9.10
CA SER A 70 58.89 -1.68 9.19
C SER A 70 60.33 -2.15 9.36
N ARG A 71 61.21 -1.81 8.39
CA ARG A 71 62.66 -2.00 8.51
C ARG A 71 63.23 -0.70 9.09
N LYS A 72 63.64 -0.75 10.36
CA LYS A 72 64.52 0.24 10.99
C LYS A 72 65.77 0.42 10.13
N VAL A 73 66.01 1.65 9.69
CA VAL A 73 67.30 2.10 9.14
C VAL A 73 68.17 2.44 10.34
N LEU A 74 69.31 1.76 10.47
CA LEU A 74 70.39 2.16 11.37
C LEU A 74 71.22 3.24 10.65
N PRO A 75 71.61 4.33 11.33
CA PRO A 75 72.56 5.28 10.79
C PRO A 75 73.97 4.68 10.91
N SER A 76 74.64 4.49 9.77
CA SER A 76 76.08 4.27 9.73
C SER A 76 76.72 5.61 9.42
N ASP A 77 77.32 6.23 10.42
CA ASP A 77 78.28 7.32 10.25
C ASP A 77 79.57 6.73 9.70
N GLU A 78 79.75 6.79 8.39
CA GLU A 78 81.07 6.79 7.77
C GLU A 78 81.10 7.90 6.72
N LYS A 79 82.09 8.78 6.85
CA LYS A 79 82.37 9.89 5.94
C LYS A 79 82.83 9.30 4.61
N ASP A 80 81.91 9.13 3.68
CA ASP A 80 82.24 8.92 2.28
C ASP A 80 82.38 10.28 1.60
N ASP A 81 83.60 10.56 1.17
CA ASP A 81 83.98 11.71 0.37
C ASP A 81 83.06 11.85 -0.86
N GLU A 82 82.68 13.09 -1.19
CA GLU A 82 81.82 13.44 -2.31
C GLU A 82 82.50 13.05 -3.64
N LEU A 83 82.25 11.82 -4.08
CA LEU A 83 82.75 11.30 -5.35
C LEU A 83 81.93 11.93 -6.49
N VAL A 84 82.44 13.03 -7.05
CA VAL A 84 81.86 13.68 -8.21
C VAL A 84 81.99 12.75 -9.42
N ASP A 85 80.88 12.13 -9.80
CA ASP A 85 80.79 11.30 -11.01
C ASP A 85 80.91 12.20 -12.25
N THR A 86 82.13 12.27 -12.79
CA THR A 86 82.48 13.05 -14.00
C THR A 86 82.23 12.27 -15.30
N THR A 87 81.57 11.11 -15.23
CA THR A 87 81.32 10.31 -16.42
C THR A 87 80.14 10.86 -17.23
N ALA A 88 80.36 11.08 -18.52
CA ALA A 88 79.31 11.52 -19.44
C ALA A 88 78.19 10.47 -19.49
N ALA A 89 76.94 10.90 -19.25
CA ALA A 89 75.78 10.01 -19.14
C ALA A 89 75.66 9.08 -20.36
N LEU A 90 75.97 7.79 -20.15
CA LEU A 90 75.85 6.75 -21.17
C LEU A 90 74.40 6.63 -21.63
N ILE A 91 74.16 6.85 -22.93
CA ILE A 91 72.85 6.71 -23.55
C ILE A 91 72.46 5.23 -23.49
N LEU A 92 71.71 4.84 -22.46
CA LEU A 92 71.22 3.49 -22.24
C LEU A 92 70.24 3.07 -23.36
N ARG A 93 70.78 2.49 -24.45
CA ARG A 93 70.03 1.91 -25.58
C ARG A 93 69.50 0.51 -25.30
N SER A 94 69.06 0.22 -24.08
CA SER A 94 68.45 -1.09 -23.80
C SER A 94 67.04 -1.18 -24.40
N LYS A 95 66.64 -2.34 -24.90
CA LYS A 95 65.24 -2.58 -25.34
C LYS A 95 64.22 -2.26 -24.25
N LYS A 96 64.59 -2.40 -22.96
CA LYS A 96 63.75 -2.10 -21.80
C LYS A 96 63.54 -0.60 -21.61
N THR A 97 64.60 0.21 -21.74
CA THR A 97 64.54 1.68 -21.67
C THR A 97 63.79 2.27 -22.86
N LEU A 98 63.99 1.74 -24.07
CA LEU A 98 63.21 2.13 -25.25
C LEU A 98 61.71 1.79 -25.11
N ARG A 99 61.37 0.63 -24.52
CA ARG A 99 59.97 0.28 -24.23
C ARG A 99 59.34 1.21 -23.17
N MET A 100 60.09 1.60 -22.13
CA MET A 100 59.65 2.56 -21.13
C MET A 100 59.48 3.98 -21.71
N ALA A 101 60.42 4.44 -22.54
CA ALA A 101 60.32 5.70 -23.25
C ALA A 101 59.12 5.71 -24.21
N LYS A 102 58.92 4.66 -25.00
CA LYS A 102 57.76 4.50 -25.89
C LYS A 102 56.43 4.39 -25.14
N ARG A 103 56.43 4.00 -23.87
CA ARG A 103 55.24 3.98 -23.00
C ARG A 103 54.96 5.36 -22.39
N LYS A 104 56.00 6.18 -22.16
CA LYS A 104 55.88 7.58 -21.71
C LYS A 104 55.50 8.54 -22.84
N THR A 105 55.89 8.26 -24.08
CA THR A 105 55.54 9.09 -25.26
C THR A 105 54.22 8.74 -25.91
N LYS A 106 53.56 7.64 -25.51
CA LYS A 106 52.17 7.39 -25.93
C LYS A 106 51.29 8.47 -25.29
N PRO A 107 50.63 9.33 -26.07
CA PRO A 107 49.70 10.30 -25.52
C PRO A 107 48.67 9.53 -24.70
N ARG A 108 48.54 9.85 -23.41
CA ARG A 108 47.42 9.36 -22.60
C ARG A 108 46.18 9.78 -23.37
N LYS A 109 45.41 8.81 -23.88
CA LYS A 109 44.11 9.09 -24.49
C LYS A 109 43.36 9.94 -23.47
N VAL A 110 43.08 11.19 -23.81
CA VAL A 110 42.22 12.06 -23.02
C VAL A 110 40.86 11.40 -23.09
N ILE A 111 40.57 10.55 -22.11
CA ILE A 111 39.24 10.00 -21.94
C ILE A 111 38.39 11.24 -21.67
N ALA A 112 37.52 11.58 -22.63
CA ALA A 112 36.57 12.66 -22.48
C ALA A 112 35.88 12.44 -21.13
N ARG A 113 36.08 13.37 -20.19
CA ARG A 113 35.38 13.28 -18.92
C ARG A 113 33.89 13.38 -19.25
N PRO A 114 33.05 12.52 -18.67
CA PRO A 114 31.62 12.70 -18.82
C PRO A 114 31.27 14.12 -18.36
N ILE A 115 30.42 14.80 -19.12
CA ILE A 115 29.97 16.17 -18.85
C ILE A 115 29.31 16.27 -17.46
N VAL A 116 28.83 15.14 -16.95
CA VAL A 116 28.22 14.97 -15.63
C VAL A 116 29.07 13.96 -14.85
N ALA A 117 29.70 14.40 -13.77
CA ALA A 117 30.54 13.56 -12.91
C ALA A 117 29.71 12.81 -11.86
N SER A 118 28.52 13.30 -11.52
CA SER A 118 27.63 12.71 -10.51
C SER A 118 26.16 12.84 -10.91
N PHE A 119 25.33 11.85 -10.55
CA PHE A 119 23.87 11.90 -10.78
C PHE A 119 23.24 13.18 -10.23
N LEU A 120 23.72 13.69 -9.11
CA LEU A 120 23.23 14.92 -8.47
C LEU A 120 23.60 16.21 -9.22
N GLU A 121 24.48 16.16 -10.21
CA GLU A 121 24.81 17.31 -11.07
C GLU A 121 23.81 17.47 -12.22
N LEU A 122 22.84 16.55 -12.36
CA LEU A 122 21.74 16.70 -13.30
C LEU A 122 20.82 17.86 -12.89
N PRO A 123 20.27 18.62 -13.86
CA PRO A 123 19.18 19.54 -13.62
C PRO A 123 18.03 18.90 -12.83
N SER A 124 17.40 19.67 -11.95
CA SER A 124 16.34 19.17 -11.05
C SER A 124 15.16 18.53 -11.79
N GLU A 125 14.88 19.01 -13.00
CA GLU A 125 13.81 18.51 -13.87
C GLU A 125 14.11 17.08 -14.32
N LEU A 126 15.36 16.80 -14.72
CA LEU A 126 15.78 15.46 -15.13
C LEU A 126 15.83 14.51 -13.93
N LEU A 127 16.26 15.00 -12.76
CA LEU A 127 16.21 14.22 -11.52
C LEU A 127 14.77 13.83 -11.17
N GLN A 128 13.85 14.80 -11.24
CA GLN A 128 12.43 14.57 -10.97
C GLN A 128 11.82 13.59 -11.98
N GLU A 129 12.14 13.70 -13.27
CA GLU A 129 11.70 12.76 -14.31
C GLU A 129 12.19 11.34 -13.99
N VAL A 130 13.47 11.17 -13.65
CA VAL A 130 14.02 9.87 -13.24
C VAL A 130 13.27 9.33 -12.02
N PHE A 131 13.01 10.14 -10.99
CA PHE A 131 12.27 9.71 -9.81
C PHE A 131 10.82 9.36 -10.11
N SER A 132 10.18 9.99 -11.09
CA SER A 132 8.80 9.69 -11.50
C SER A 132 8.64 8.26 -12.03
N HIS A 133 9.71 7.70 -12.59
CA HIS A 133 9.75 6.34 -13.10
C HIS A 133 10.07 5.27 -12.03
N LEU A 134 10.42 5.66 -10.81
CA LEU A 134 10.74 4.71 -9.74
C LEU A 134 9.51 4.29 -8.94
N ALA A 135 9.59 3.10 -8.34
CA ALA A 135 8.66 2.69 -7.30
C ALA A 135 8.87 3.56 -6.04
N ILE A 136 7.81 3.78 -5.26
CA ILE A 136 7.88 4.58 -4.02
C ILE A 136 8.81 3.90 -3.02
N THR A 137 8.78 2.57 -2.97
CA THR A 137 9.71 1.78 -2.16
C THR A 137 11.19 2.06 -2.51
N ASP A 138 11.51 2.27 -3.79
CA ASP A 138 12.88 2.57 -4.24
C ASP A 138 13.26 4.01 -3.94
N ILE A 139 12.32 4.95 -3.98
CA ILE A 139 12.56 6.34 -3.56
C ILE A 139 12.97 6.39 -2.09
N TYR A 140 12.31 5.63 -1.20
CA TYR A 140 12.74 5.54 0.20
C TYR A 140 14.07 4.78 0.39
N ARG A 141 14.48 3.93 -0.54
CA ARG A 141 15.83 3.34 -0.53
C ARG A 141 16.87 4.37 -0.93
N LEU A 142 16.61 5.15 -1.99
CA LEU A 142 17.48 6.22 -2.45
C LEU A 142 17.63 7.35 -1.42
N SER A 143 16.55 7.72 -0.74
CA SER A 143 16.57 8.72 0.35
C SER A 143 17.40 8.27 1.56
N ARG A 144 17.76 6.99 1.65
CA ARG A 144 18.67 6.46 2.69
C ARG A 144 20.11 6.31 2.20
N ALA A 145 20.34 6.38 0.90
CA ALA A 145 21.67 6.20 0.31
C ALA A 145 22.56 7.44 0.45
N SER A 146 21.98 8.65 0.34
CA SER A 146 22.71 9.92 0.50
C SER A 146 21.84 10.97 1.20
N LYS A 147 22.48 11.88 1.95
CA LYS A 147 21.81 13.04 2.57
C LYS A 147 21.29 14.00 1.51
N ASP A 148 22.09 14.29 0.48
CA ASP A 148 21.72 15.21 -0.59
C ASP A 148 20.50 14.71 -1.36
N LEU A 149 20.44 13.40 -1.65
CA LEU A 149 19.28 12.77 -2.27
C LEU A 149 18.05 12.87 -1.38
N ARG A 150 18.21 12.62 -0.08
CA ARG A 150 17.10 12.74 0.88
C ARG A 150 16.55 14.16 0.92
N ASP A 151 17.44 15.15 1.01
CA ASP A 151 17.05 16.54 1.15
C ASP A 151 16.40 17.04 -0.15
N PHE A 152 16.89 16.60 -1.31
CA PHE A 152 16.24 16.82 -2.61
C PHE A 152 14.83 16.20 -2.67
N ILE A 153 14.70 14.91 -2.34
CA ILE A 153 13.41 14.19 -2.37
C ILE A 153 12.39 14.84 -1.44
N LEU A 154 12.81 15.24 -0.23
CA LEU A 154 11.92 15.90 0.74
C LEU A 154 11.53 17.32 0.29
N THR A 155 12.43 18.06 -0.34
CA THR A 155 12.14 19.40 -0.87
C THR A 155 11.14 19.36 -2.01
N HIS A 156 11.25 18.35 -2.89
CA HIS A 156 10.39 18.17 -4.06
C HIS A 156 9.30 17.10 -3.89
N GLU A 157 8.97 16.77 -2.64
CA GLU A 157 8.11 15.64 -2.29
C GLU A 157 6.78 15.65 -3.05
N GLY A 158 6.09 16.80 -3.03
CA GLY A 158 4.78 16.95 -3.64
C GLY A 158 4.79 16.81 -5.16
N SER A 159 5.87 17.21 -5.83
CA SER A 159 5.99 17.10 -7.29
C SER A 159 6.30 15.66 -7.70
N ILE A 160 7.30 15.05 -7.04
CA ILE A 160 7.68 13.65 -7.26
C ILE A 160 6.49 12.72 -7.02
N ALA A 161 5.80 12.87 -5.89
CA ALA A 161 4.64 12.04 -5.57
C ALA A 161 3.51 12.21 -6.59
N ARG A 162 3.23 13.44 -7.03
CA ARG A 162 2.20 13.71 -8.04
C ARG A 162 2.51 13.02 -9.36
N ASP A 163 3.75 13.12 -9.83
CA ASP A 163 4.17 12.52 -11.10
C ASP A 163 4.04 10.99 -11.03
N ILE A 164 4.52 10.37 -9.94
CA ILE A 164 4.40 8.92 -9.73
C ILE A 164 2.95 8.47 -9.67
N ILE A 165 2.10 9.18 -8.92
CA ILE A 165 0.68 8.86 -8.81
C ILE A 165 0.00 8.97 -10.18
N SER A 166 0.32 10.02 -10.94
CA SER A 166 -0.25 10.22 -12.28
C SER A 166 0.17 9.15 -13.28
N LEU A 167 1.42 8.67 -13.18
CA LEU A 167 1.99 7.68 -14.09
C LEU A 167 1.57 6.24 -13.73
N ARG A 168 1.64 5.88 -12.44
CA ARG A 168 1.49 4.49 -11.97
C ARG A 168 0.13 4.19 -11.36
N TYR A 169 -0.51 5.18 -10.72
CA TYR A 169 -1.73 5.00 -9.91
C TYR A 169 -2.94 5.88 -10.31
N PRO A 170 -3.17 6.20 -11.61
CA PRO A 170 -4.23 7.12 -12.01
C PRO A 170 -5.66 6.67 -11.66
N ILE A 171 -5.91 5.36 -11.57
CA ILE A 171 -7.24 4.81 -11.26
C ILE A 171 -7.43 4.72 -9.74
N LEU A 172 -6.44 4.19 -9.02
CA LEU A 172 -6.47 4.06 -7.58
C LEU A 172 -6.55 5.43 -6.89
N ALA A 173 -5.85 6.45 -7.40
CA ALA A 173 -5.96 7.81 -6.87
C ALA A 173 -7.39 8.37 -6.93
N LYS A 174 -8.16 8.03 -7.98
CA LYS A 174 -9.57 8.42 -8.11
C LYS A 174 -10.50 7.62 -7.18
N CYS A 175 -10.15 6.37 -6.90
CA CYS A 175 -10.92 5.49 -6.02
C CYS A 175 -10.71 5.82 -4.54
N PHE A 176 -9.51 6.28 -4.18
CA PHE A 176 -9.07 6.52 -2.81
C PHE A 176 -8.65 7.98 -2.61
N PRO A 177 -9.57 8.95 -2.73
CA PRO A 177 -9.26 10.34 -2.43
C PRO A 177 -8.81 10.50 -0.97
N LEU A 178 -7.93 11.45 -0.69
CA LEU A 178 -7.61 11.84 0.68
C LEU A 178 -8.77 12.62 1.28
N PRO A 179 -9.13 12.39 2.55
CA PRO A 179 -10.10 13.24 3.22
C PRO A 179 -9.51 14.64 3.44
N VAL A 180 -10.37 15.65 3.42
CA VAL A 180 -9.97 17.05 3.62
C VAL A 180 -9.62 17.28 5.09
N THR A 181 -8.48 17.94 5.33
CA THR A 181 -8.05 18.32 6.68
C THR A 181 -8.96 19.40 7.25
N PHE A 182 -9.26 19.32 8.54
CA PHE A 182 -10.19 20.25 9.20
C PHE A 182 -9.76 21.72 9.05
N ASP A 183 -8.45 21.99 9.09
CA ASP A 183 -7.88 23.34 8.95
C ASP A 183 -8.17 24.01 7.59
N LYS A 184 -8.49 23.23 6.56
CA LYS A 184 -8.80 23.73 5.21
C LYS A 184 -10.30 24.03 5.02
N LEU A 185 -11.12 23.72 6.01
CA LEU A 185 -12.57 23.90 5.90
C LEU A 185 -12.97 25.35 6.14
N PRO A 186 -13.98 25.86 5.40
CA PRO A 186 -14.59 27.15 5.70
C PRO A 186 -15.14 27.19 7.14
N PRO A 187 -14.93 28.28 7.88
CA PRO A 187 -15.31 28.38 9.30
C PRO A 187 -16.82 28.20 9.54
N GLU A 188 -17.65 28.51 8.55
CA GLU A 188 -19.10 28.34 8.59
C GLU A 188 -19.57 26.89 8.77
N HIS A 189 -18.73 25.89 8.46
CA HIS A 189 -19.08 24.47 8.64
C HIS A 189 -18.54 23.89 9.95
N HIS A 190 -17.67 24.61 10.67
CA HIS A 190 -16.93 24.04 11.81
C HIS A 190 -17.85 23.63 12.95
N GLU A 191 -18.82 24.47 13.30
CA GLU A 191 -19.76 24.20 14.40
C GLU A 191 -20.66 22.99 14.11
N ALA A 192 -21.22 22.94 12.90
CA ALA A 192 -22.06 21.84 12.46
C ALA A 192 -21.34 20.49 12.52
N LEU A 193 -20.08 20.46 12.05
CA LEU A 193 -19.25 19.26 12.04
C LEU A 193 -18.80 18.86 13.46
N LEU A 194 -18.43 19.81 14.31
CA LEU A 194 -17.99 19.52 15.69
C LEU A 194 -19.13 19.25 16.67
N SER A 195 -20.38 19.45 16.25
CA SER A 195 -21.55 19.21 17.10
C SER A 195 -21.60 17.77 17.64
N PRO A 196 -21.95 17.56 18.93
CA PRO A 196 -22.02 16.22 19.52
C PRO A 196 -22.99 15.28 18.79
N ALA A 197 -24.10 15.83 18.26
CA ALA A 197 -25.09 15.07 17.49
C ALA A 197 -24.49 14.52 16.19
N HIS A 198 -23.76 15.36 15.45
CA HIS A 198 -23.07 14.95 14.24
C HIS A 198 -22.00 13.88 14.54
N GLN A 199 -21.16 14.12 15.54
CA GLN A 199 -20.09 13.19 15.93
C GLN A 199 -20.65 11.83 16.38
N SER A 200 -21.74 11.83 17.15
CA SER A 200 -22.40 10.60 17.59
C SER A 200 -22.94 9.78 16.41
N ARG A 201 -23.54 10.43 15.42
CA ARG A 201 -24.04 9.77 14.21
C ARG A 201 -22.92 9.15 13.36
N LEU A 202 -21.79 9.83 13.25
CA LEU A 202 -20.61 9.27 12.58
C LEU A 202 -20.07 8.05 13.30
N LEU A 203 -19.95 8.10 14.63
CA LEU A 203 -19.50 6.95 15.42
C LEU A 203 -20.42 5.73 15.22
N LEU A 204 -21.73 5.96 15.10
CA LEU A 204 -22.67 4.89 14.77
C LEU A 204 -22.42 4.28 13.38
N SER A 205 -22.08 5.12 12.39
CA SER A 205 -21.74 4.63 11.04
C SER A 205 -20.40 3.88 10.99
N LEU A 206 -19.48 4.18 11.90
CA LEU A 206 -18.16 3.55 12.01
C LEU A 206 -18.17 2.27 12.85
N LYS A 207 -19.12 2.11 13.78
CA LYS A 207 -19.25 0.94 14.66
C LYS A 207 -19.19 -0.41 13.93
N PRO A 208 -19.84 -0.58 12.76
CA PRO A 208 -19.60 -1.67 11.82
C PRO A 208 -18.14 -2.10 11.62
N TYR A 209 -17.26 -1.13 11.40
CA TYR A 209 -15.88 -1.33 10.93
C TYR A 209 -14.86 -1.20 12.07
N ALA A 210 -15.30 -1.06 13.32
CA ALA A 210 -14.44 -0.75 14.47
C ALA A 210 -13.34 -1.78 14.72
N GLN A 211 -13.42 -2.97 14.12
CA GLN A 211 -12.38 -3.99 14.22
C GLN A 211 -11.10 -3.62 13.45
N HIS A 212 -11.20 -2.95 12.31
CA HIS A 212 -10.08 -2.70 11.39
C HIS A 212 -10.03 -1.26 10.86
N VAL A 213 -10.98 -0.41 11.23
CA VAL A 213 -10.98 1.03 10.90
C VAL A 213 -10.83 1.84 12.20
N PRO A 214 -9.71 2.57 12.37
CA PRO A 214 -9.56 3.45 13.52
C PRO A 214 -10.49 4.66 13.37
N PRO A 215 -11.02 5.23 14.47
CA PRO A 215 -11.85 6.43 14.38
C PRO A 215 -11.00 7.65 13.94
N PRO A 216 -11.50 8.47 12.98
CA PRO A 216 -10.84 9.71 12.59
C PRO A 216 -10.91 10.73 13.74
N SER A 217 -9.90 11.60 13.85
CA SER A 217 -9.93 12.66 14.86
C SER A 217 -10.73 13.86 14.31
N PRO A 218 -11.81 14.32 14.98
CA PRO A 218 -12.75 15.29 14.41
C PRO A 218 -12.16 16.70 14.24
N ARG A 219 -11.04 16.98 14.90
CA ARG A 219 -10.31 18.25 14.80
C ARG A 219 -9.17 18.22 13.79
N THR A 220 -8.81 17.06 13.24
CA THR A 220 -7.74 16.94 12.24
C THR A 220 -8.31 16.71 10.85
N ILE A 221 -9.44 16.03 10.75
CA ILE A 221 -10.07 15.62 9.49
C ILE A 221 -11.50 16.13 9.46
N CYS A 222 -11.95 16.58 8.29
CA CYS A 222 -13.34 16.88 8.04
C CYS A 222 -14.21 15.64 8.33
N SER A 223 -15.23 15.82 9.15
CA SER A 223 -16.13 14.74 9.55
C SER A 223 -17.35 14.59 8.62
N CYS A 224 -17.38 15.27 7.47
CA CYS A 224 -18.44 15.05 6.47
C CYS A 224 -18.47 13.58 6.02
N VAL A 225 -19.60 13.16 5.44
CA VAL A 225 -19.83 11.75 5.04
C VAL A 225 -18.77 11.28 4.04
N SER A 226 -18.48 12.06 3.00
CA SER A 226 -17.44 11.78 2.01
C SER A 226 -16.05 11.60 2.60
N CYS A 227 -15.62 12.49 3.50
CA CYS A 227 -14.30 12.38 4.14
C CYS A 227 -14.24 11.18 5.10
N THR A 228 -15.35 10.87 5.78
CA THR A 228 -15.45 9.67 6.62
C THR A 228 -15.32 8.41 5.79
N PHE A 229 -15.98 8.32 4.64
CA PHE A 229 -15.82 7.19 3.72
C PHE A 229 -14.43 7.11 3.11
N ALA A 230 -13.82 8.24 2.73
CA ALA A 230 -12.43 8.28 2.27
C ALA A 230 -11.48 7.70 3.33
N TRP A 231 -11.66 8.09 4.60
CA TRP A 231 -10.91 7.55 5.73
C TRP A 231 -11.12 6.05 5.93
N ILE A 232 -12.37 5.58 5.94
CA ILE A 232 -12.73 4.16 6.02
C ILE A 232 -12.02 3.37 4.90
N ASN A 233 -12.10 3.85 3.67
CA ASN A 233 -11.53 3.18 2.51
C ASN A 233 -10.00 3.09 2.58
N LEU A 234 -9.32 4.15 3.00
CA LEU A 234 -7.87 4.16 3.19
C LEU A 234 -7.43 3.25 4.35
N ALA A 235 -8.20 3.20 5.45
CA ALA A 235 -7.95 2.28 6.54
C ALA A 235 -8.07 0.83 6.11
N ILE A 236 -9.14 0.49 5.35
CA ILE A 236 -9.38 -0.86 4.85
C ILE A 236 -8.24 -1.32 3.95
N VAL A 237 -7.78 -0.52 2.98
CA VAL A 237 -6.68 -0.96 2.10
C VAL A 237 -5.36 -1.10 2.86
N THR A 238 -5.16 -0.29 3.91
CA THR A 238 -3.97 -0.39 4.76
C THR A 238 -4.00 -1.67 5.61
N ASP A 239 -5.15 -2.01 6.19
CA ASP A 239 -5.35 -3.25 6.96
C ASP A 239 -5.31 -4.48 6.03
N LEU A 240 -5.95 -4.42 4.86
CA LEU A 240 -5.89 -5.49 3.85
C LEU A 240 -4.45 -5.79 3.43
N ALA A 241 -3.64 -4.74 3.18
CA ALA A 241 -2.23 -4.91 2.84
C ALA A 241 -1.41 -5.54 3.98
N HIS A 242 -1.76 -5.27 5.24
CA HIS A 242 -1.13 -5.91 6.41
C HIS A 242 -1.37 -7.43 6.40
N TRP A 243 -2.59 -7.86 6.05
CA TRP A 243 -2.97 -9.28 6.01
C TRP A 243 -2.61 -9.99 4.70
N GLN A 244 -1.98 -9.32 3.74
CA GLN A 244 -1.70 -9.90 2.43
C GLN A 244 -0.83 -11.16 2.51
N THR A 245 0.10 -11.22 3.46
CA THR A 245 0.92 -12.42 3.69
C THR A 245 0.05 -13.62 4.08
N ASN A 246 -0.83 -13.46 5.07
CA ASN A 246 -1.77 -14.51 5.51
C ASN A 246 -2.68 -14.95 4.36
N LEU A 247 -3.17 -13.99 3.57
CA LEU A 247 -3.99 -14.27 2.39
C LEU A 247 -3.22 -15.09 1.34
N ASN A 248 -1.93 -14.81 1.13
CA ASN A 248 -1.07 -15.53 0.20
C ASN A 248 -0.69 -16.93 0.71
N THR A 249 -0.37 -17.07 2.00
CA THR A 249 0.03 -18.35 2.62
C THR A 249 -1.15 -19.24 3.01
N ARG A 250 -2.38 -18.72 2.96
CA ARG A 250 -3.63 -19.35 3.43
C ARG A 250 -3.65 -19.59 4.93
N GLU A 251 -2.90 -18.80 5.68
CA GLU A 251 -3.04 -18.75 7.12
C GLU A 251 -4.32 -17.98 7.47
N PRO A 252 -5.16 -18.50 8.38
CA PRO A 252 -6.38 -17.83 8.78
C PRO A 252 -6.04 -16.50 9.47
N ILE A 253 -6.75 -15.43 9.10
CA ILE A 253 -6.67 -14.15 9.80
C ILE A 253 -7.26 -14.35 11.21
N PRO A 254 -6.60 -13.91 12.29
CA PRO A 254 -7.12 -14.02 13.64
C PRO A 254 -8.48 -13.32 13.79
N MET A 255 -9.49 -14.08 14.20
CA MET A 255 -10.82 -13.55 14.50
C MET A 255 -10.86 -12.91 15.88
N ILE A 256 -11.46 -11.73 15.97
CA ILE A 256 -11.68 -11.03 17.24
C ILE A 256 -13.08 -11.38 17.74
N LYS A 257 -13.18 -11.93 18.97
CA LYS A 257 -14.47 -12.21 19.58
C LYS A 257 -15.23 -10.92 19.86
N ARG A 258 -16.56 -11.00 19.84
CA ARG A 258 -17.42 -9.85 20.11
C ARG A 258 -17.13 -9.29 21.51
N GLY A 259 -16.91 -7.98 21.59
CA GLY A 259 -16.65 -7.28 22.85
C GLY A 259 -15.19 -7.31 23.30
N GLU A 260 -14.33 -8.11 22.67
CA GLU A 260 -12.90 -8.12 22.97
C GLU A 260 -12.14 -7.09 22.13
N GLN A 261 -11.08 -6.53 22.70
CA GLN A 261 -10.12 -5.67 22.01
C GLN A 261 -8.71 -6.19 22.30
N PRO A 262 -8.24 -7.21 21.56
CA PRO A 262 -6.94 -7.78 21.82
C PRO A 262 -5.85 -6.74 21.53
N GLN A 263 -4.78 -6.77 22.33
CA GLN A 263 -3.71 -5.76 22.29
C GLN A 263 -3.10 -5.59 20.90
N TRP A 264 -2.86 -6.69 20.19
CA TRP A 264 -2.33 -6.65 18.82
C TRP A 264 -3.21 -5.82 17.87
N ASN A 265 -4.54 -5.84 18.05
CA ASN A 265 -5.46 -5.11 17.19
C ASN A 265 -5.46 -3.61 17.53
N VAL A 266 -5.35 -3.28 18.82
CA VAL A 266 -5.20 -1.89 19.27
C VAL A 266 -3.93 -1.27 18.69
N GLU A 267 -2.82 -2.01 18.73
CA GLU A 267 -1.54 -1.59 18.15
C GLU A 267 -1.62 -1.44 16.63
N LEU A 268 -2.25 -2.38 15.93
CA LEU A 268 -2.47 -2.32 14.48
C LEU A 268 -3.34 -1.13 14.07
N LEU A 269 -4.42 -0.86 14.80
CA LEU A 269 -5.28 0.30 14.58
C LEU A 269 -4.54 1.62 14.83
N ALA A 270 -3.71 1.68 15.88
CA ALA A 270 -2.88 2.85 16.17
C ALA A 270 -1.83 3.09 15.08
N GLN A 271 -1.18 2.03 14.59
CA GLN A 271 -0.24 2.11 13.47
C GLN A 271 -0.93 2.57 12.18
N THR A 272 -2.10 2.01 11.87
CA THR A 272 -2.91 2.38 10.71
C THR A 272 -3.27 3.85 10.80
N LYS A 273 -3.81 4.31 11.93
CA LYS A 273 -4.14 5.73 12.17
C LYS A 273 -2.95 6.66 11.93
N ARG A 274 -1.77 6.33 12.49
CA ARG A 274 -0.55 7.14 12.29
C ARG A 274 -0.14 7.21 10.82
N THR A 275 -0.23 6.11 10.09
CA THR A 275 0.08 6.09 8.64
C THR A 275 -0.89 6.97 7.86
N LEU A 276 -2.20 6.88 8.17
CA LEU A 276 -3.22 7.68 7.50
C LEU A 276 -3.07 9.17 7.81
N GLU A 277 -2.86 9.55 9.07
CA GLU A 277 -2.63 10.95 9.47
C GLU A 277 -1.39 11.52 8.78
N ARG A 278 -0.32 10.72 8.63
CA ARG A 278 0.86 11.12 7.85
C ARG A 278 0.56 11.25 6.36
N ALA A 279 -0.32 10.44 5.78
CA ALA A 279 -0.70 10.54 4.37
C ALA A 279 -1.42 11.86 4.04
N LEU A 280 -2.04 12.51 5.03
CA LEU A 280 -2.68 13.81 4.85
C LEU A 280 -1.67 14.95 4.66
N THR A 281 -0.45 14.80 5.21
CA THR A 281 0.60 15.82 5.17
C THR A 281 1.72 15.47 4.20
N SER A 282 2.01 14.18 3.99
CA SER A 282 3.09 13.67 3.16
C SER A 282 2.54 12.94 1.92
N PRO A 283 2.63 13.57 0.73
CA PRO A 283 2.21 12.95 -0.53
C PRO A 283 2.90 11.63 -0.84
N LEU A 284 4.17 11.43 -0.44
CA LEU A 284 4.86 10.16 -0.63
C LEU A 284 4.27 9.04 0.23
N VAL A 285 3.81 9.35 1.45
CA VAL A 285 3.13 8.36 2.30
C VAL A 285 1.80 7.96 1.67
N TYR A 286 1.05 8.90 1.10
CA TYR A 286 -0.16 8.58 0.34
C TYR A 286 0.15 7.69 -0.87
N ALA A 287 1.16 8.03 -1.67
CA ALA A 287 1.60 7.20 -2.79
C ALA A 287 2.04 5.79 -2.34
N THR A 288 2.60 5.64 -1.13
CA THR A 288 2.94 4.34 -0.53
C THR A 288 1.69 3.50 -0.26
N ILE A 289 0.61 4.10 0.21
CA ILE A 289 -0.66 3.40 0.43
C ILE A 289 -1.19 2.86 -0.90
N LEU A 290 -1.14 3.68 -1.97
CA LEU A 290 -1.55 3.26 -3.31
C LEU A 290 -0.67 2.14 -3.88
N GLU A 291 0.66 2.26 -3.74
CA GLU A 291 1.63 1.21 -4.15
C GLU A 291 1.33 -0.13 -3.46
N ARG A 292 1.14 -0.11 -2.14
CA ARG A 292 0.80 -1.31 -1.36
C ARG A 292 -0.54 -1.90 -1.78
N HIS A 293 -1.52 -1.06 -2.05
CA HIS A 293 -2.84 -1.52 -2.48
C HIS A 293 -2.81 -2.12 -3.89
N LEU A 294 -2.03 -1.54 -4.80
CA LEU A 294 -1.78 -2.14 -6.11
C LEU A 294 -1.15 -3.52 -5.95
N HIS A 295 -0.09 -3.65 -5.15
CA HIS A 295 0.57 -4.92 -4.88
C HIS A 295 -0.38 -5.97 -4.27
N THR A 296 -1.22 -5.55 -3.33
CA THR A 296 -2.26 -6.37 -2.68
C THR A 296 -3.30 -6.85 -3.69
N THR A 297 -3.79 -5.96 -4.54
CA THR A 297 -4.78 -6.26 -5.59
C THR A 297 -4.20 -7.23 -6.62
N THR A 298 -2.99 -6.95 -7.13
CA THR A 298 -2.29 -7.82 -8.08
C THR A 298 -2.05 -9.20 -7.48
N SER A 299 -1.54 -9.27 -6.25
CA SER A 299 -1.33 -10.54 -5.55
C SER A 299 -2.62 -11.33 -5.39
N THR A 300 -3.73 -10.66 -5.09
CA THR A 300 -5.04 -11.29 -4.92
C THR A 300 -5.59 -11.86 -6.23
N ILE A 301 -5.47 -11.12 -7.33
CA ILE A 301 -5.86 -11.57 -8.68
C ILE A 301 -5.01 -12.78 -9.11
N LEU A 302 -3.67 -12.70 -8.96
CA LEU A 302 -2.76 -13.79 -9.30
C LEU A 302 -2.97 -15.02 -8.42
N ARG A 303 -3.22 -14.84 -7.13
CA ARG A 303 -3.59 -15.92 -6.22
C ARG A 303 -4.83 -16.66 -6.71
N ARG A 304 -5.89 -15.92 -7.10
CA ARG A 304 -7.13 -16.53 -7.61
C ARG A 304 -6.89 -17.32 -8.89
N SER A 305 -5.99 -16.87 -9.76
CA SER A 305 -5.64 -17.56 -11.00
C SER A 305 -4.88 -18.87 -10.77
N LEU A 306 -4.01 -18.92 -9.76
CA LEU A 306 -3.19 -20.11 -9.44
C LEU A 306 -3.96 -21.19 -8.67
N PHE A 307 -4.97 -20.81 -7.89
CA PHE A 307 -5.56 -21.69 -6.89
C PHE A 307 -6.96 -22.23 -7.20
N THR A 308 -7.59 -21.77 -8.28
CA THR A 308 -8.86 -22.35 -8.74
C THR A 308 -8.58 -23.63 -9.52
N LYS A 309 -8.65 -24.79 -8.84
CA LYS A 309 -8.58 -26.13 -9.46
C LYS A 309 -9.81 -26.48 -10.32
N VAL A 310 -10.87 -25.68 -10.22
CA VAL A 310 -12.10 -25.83 -11.01
C VAL A 310 -11.87 -25.18 -12.36
N ARG A 311 -12.27 -25.89 -13.44
CA ARG A 311 -12.14 -25.56 -14.88
C ARG A 311 -11.58 -24.17 -15.18
N PRO A 312 -10.52 -24.05 -16.00
CA PRO A 312 -9.95 -22.76 -16.35
C PRO A 312 -11.07 -21.85 -16.86
N VAL A 313 -11.46 -20.87 -16.04
CA VAL A 313 -12.34 -19.80 -16.49
C VAL A 313 -11.57 -19.14 -17.62
N LEU A 314 -12.15 -19.20 -18.82
CA LEU A 314 -11.56 -18.62 -20.03
C LEU A 314 -11.12 -17.18 -19.68
N PRO A 315 -9.93 -16.74 -20.14
CA PRO A 315 -9.41 -15.40 -19.85
C PRO A 315 -10.42 -14.29 -20.11
N GLU A 316 -11.29 -14.49 -21.10
CA GLU A 316 -12.36 -13.60 -21.53
C GLU A 316 -13.44 -13.31 -20.47
N HIS A 317 -13.58 -14.17 -19.45
CA HIS A 317 -14.55 -14.02 -18.37
C HIS A 317 -13.95 -13.51 -17.05
N ARG A 318 -12.63 -13.24 -17.01
CA ARG A 318 -12.00 -12.73 -15.79
C ARG A 318 -11.93 -11.20 -15.83
N PRO A 319 -12.48 -10.51 -14.81
CA PRO A 319 -12.64 -9.05 -14.84
C PRO A 319 -11.31 -8.28 -14.84
N TYR A 320 -10.19 -8.89 -14.48
CA TYR A 320 -8.88 -8.23 -14.39
C TYR A 320 -7.70 -9.16 -14.74
N CYS A 321 -7.73 -9.83 -15.90
CA CYS A 321 -6.59 -10.67 -16.34
C CYS A 321 -5.25 -9.91 -16.24
N LEU A 322 -4.22 -10.48 -15.61
CA LEU A 322 -2.92 -9.80 -15.48
C LEU A 322 -1.87 -10.48 -16.35
N SER A 323 -1.17 -9.70 -17.16
CA SER A 323 0.13 -10.08 -17.73
C SER A 323 1.27 -9.63 -16.80
N HIS A 324 2.47 -10.22 -16.93
CA HIS A 324 3.60 -9.88 -16.05
C HIS A 324 4.04 -8.42 -16.18
N SER A 325 3.90 -7.80 -17.35
CA SER A 325 4.22 -6.38 -17.58
C SER A 325 3.21 -5.40 -16.95
N GLU A 326 2.00 -5.85 -16.65
CA GLU A 326 0.91 -5.00 -16.13
C GLU A 326 0.90 -4.92 -14.60
N VAL A 327 1.80 -5.62 -13.93
CA VAL A 327 1.86 -5.70 -12.46
C VAL A 327 2.26 -4.36 -11.82
N GLU A 328 2.96 -3.51 -12.57
CA GLU A 328 3.55 -2.26 -12.07
C GLU A 328 2.65 -1.03 -12.09
N THR A 329 1.53 -1.08 -12.83
CA THR A 329 0.59 0.03 -12.96
C THR A 329 -0.83 -0.43 -12.72
N ASP A 330 -1.71 0.48 -12.33
CA ASP A 330 -3.11 0.14 -12.09
C ASP A 330 -3.98 0.11 -13.35
N THR A 331 -3.38 0.23 -14.54
CA THR A 331 -4.05 0.35 -15.84
C THR A 331 -5.03 -0.80 -16.13
N PHE A 332 -4.74 -2.01 -15.65
CA PHE A 332 -5.63 -3.17 -15.80
C PHE A 332 -6.99 -2.98 -15.11
N LEU A 333 -7.08 -2.09 -14.10
CA LEU A 333 -8.34 -1.75 -13.41
C LEU A 333 -9.28 -0.90 -14.28
N SER A 334 -8.83 -0.42 -15.45
CA SER A 334 -9.68 0.27 -16.42
C SER A 334 -10.66 -0.67 -17.13
N ARG A 335 -10.35 -1.97 -17.13
CA ARG A 335 -11.15 -3.00 -17.78
C ARG A 335 -12.48 -3.19 -17.06
N LYS A 336 -13.44 -3.76 -17.79
CA LYS A 336 -14.75 -4.08 -17.26
C LYS A 336 -14.62 -5.10 -16.12
N GLY A 337 -15.15 -4.76 -14.95
CA GLY A 337 -15.11 -5.63 -13.79
C GLY A 337 -16.33 -5.52 -12.89
N ARG A 338 -16.29 -6.23 -11.76
CA ARG A 338 -17.34 -6.14 -10.74
C ARG A 338 -17.27 -4.81 -10.02
N ASP A 339 -18.44 -4.24 -9.78
CA ASP A 339 -18.60 -3.08 -8.91
C ASP A 339 -18.41 -3.53 -7.45
N ASN A 340 -17.38 -3.00 -6.79
CA ASN A 340 -17.08 -3.28 -5.38
C ASN A 340 -17.16 -1.97 -4.58
N PHE A 341 -18.38 -1.43 -4.48
CA PHE A 341 -18.64 -0.17 -3.79
C PHE A 341 -18.64 -0.32 -2.27
N GLU A 342 -19.09 -1.47 -1.76
CA GLU A 342 -19.32 -1.66 -0.33
C GLU A 342 -18.00 -1.97 0.41
N PRO A 343 -17.67 -1.21 1.47
CA PRO A 343 -16.50 -1.49 2.28
C PRO A 343 -16.63 -2.82 3.03
N PRO A 344 -15.59 -3.66 3.03
CA PRO A 344 -15.52 -4.87 3.83
C PRO A 344 -15.79 -4.60 5.32
N PHE A 345 -16.88 -5.17 5.84
CA PHE A 345 -17.27 -5.05 7.25
C PHE A 345 -16.41 -5.89 8.20
N HIS A 346 -15.95 -7.06 7.77
CA HIS A 346 -15.09 -7.96 8.56
C HIS A 346 -13.86 -8.36 7.75
N ARG A 347 -12.77 -8.68 8.44
CA ARG A 347 -11.55 -9.22 7.82
C ARG A 347 -11.79 -10.53 7.06
N ASP A 348 -12.80 -11.31 7.46
CA ASP A 348 -13.21 -12.52 6.72
C ASP A 348 -13.66 -12.21 5.29
N ASN A 349 -14.16 -10.99 5.04
CA ASN A 349 -14.56 -10.59 3.70
C ASN A 349 -13.35 -10.43 2.77
N TYR A 350 -12.13 -10.26 3.31
CA TYR A 350 -10.90 -10.12 2.52
C TYR A 350 -10.61 -11.32 1.64
N TYR A 351 -11.03 -12.52 2.04
CA TYR A 351 -10.86 -13.73 1.23
C TYR A 351 -11.64 -13.70 -0.09
N ASN A 352 -12.73 -12.92 -0.15
CA ASN A 352 -13.64 -12.85 -1.29
C ASN A 352 -13.38 -11.65 -2.20
N ILE A 353 -12.52 -10.73 -1.78
CA ILE A 353 -12.15 -9.55 -2.57
C ILE A 353 -11.21 -9.99 -3.68
N GLU A 354 -11.46 -9.50 -4.90
CA GLU A 354 -10.54 -9.66 -6.02
C GLU A 354 -9.78 -8.37 -6.28
N ALA A 355 -10.51 -7.27 -6.43
CA ALA A 355 -9.97 -5.91 -6.49
C ALA A 355 -10.90 -4.98 -5.71
N TYR A 356 -10.41 -4.34 -4.65
CA TYR A 356 -11.19 -3.34 -3.91
C TYR A 356 -10.91 -1.95 -4.48
N ALA A 357 -11.90 -1.37 -5.14
CA ALA A 357 -11.78 -0.07 -5.78
C ALA A 357 -13.12 0.67 -5.59
N PRO A 358 -13.31 1.35 -4.46
CA PRO A 358 -14.53 2.06 -4.12
C PRO A 358 -14.66 3.33 -4.97
N ASN A 359 -15.77 4.06 -4.78
CA ASN A 359 -16.04 5.33 -5.46
C ASN A 359 -16.10 5.26 -6.99
N ARG A 360 -16.31 4.08 -7.57
CA ARG A 360 -16.56 3.90 -9.01
C ARG A 360 -17.66 2.88 -9.29
N LYS A 361 -18.29 3.00 -10.47
CA LYS A 361 -19.28 2.06 -10.99
C LYS A 361 -19.14 1.92 -12.49
N TRP A 362 -19.31 0.70 -13.01
CA TRP A 362 -19.33 0.46 -14.44
C TRP A 362 -20.65 0.93 -15.05
N SER A 363 -20.58 1.92 -15.96
CA SER A 363 -21.73 2.33 -16.75
C SER A 363 -21.89 1.41 -17.95
N LYS A 364 -23.04 0.72 -18.04
CA LYS A 364 -23.37 -0.10 -19.22
C LYS A 364 -23.63 0.78 -20.45
N THR A 365 -24.18 1.98 -20.26
CA THR A 365 -24.54 2.89 -21.35
C THR A 365 -23.32 3.58 -21.95
N GLU A 366 -22.37 3.98 -21.11
CA GLU A 366 -21.18 4.72 -21.54
C GLU A 366 -19.94 3.81 -21.70
N GLU A 367 -20.08 2.52 -21.41
CA GLU A 367 -19.01 1.50 -21.42
C GLU A 367 -17.71 1.94 -20.73
N ARG A 368 -17.84 2.70 -19.63
CA ARG A 368 -16.72 3.24 -18.86
C ARG A 368 -17.00 3.26 -17.36
N TRP A 369 -15.93 3.37 -16.58
CA TRP A 369 -16.00 3.63 -15.15
C TRP A 369 -16.41 5.09 -14.89
N ILE A 370 -17.50 5.27 -14.12
CA ILE A 370 -17.91 6.57 -13.57
C ILE A 370 -17.38 6.67 -12.14
N TYR A 371 -16.78 7.80 -11.78
CA TYR A 371 -16.22 8.06 -10.46
C TYR A 371 -17.09 9.06 -9.70
N PHE A 372 -17.38 8.79 -8.43
CA PHE A 372 -18.34 9.58 -7.64
C PHE A 372 -17.71 10.48 -6.60
N ALA A 373 -16.41 10.33 -6.31
CA ALA A 373 -15.76 11.10 -5.24
C ALA A 373 -15.72 12.61 -5.50
N GLN A 374 -15.69 13.02 -6.78
CA GLN A 374 -15.54 14.43 -7.14
C GLN A 374 -16.82 15.23 -6.86
N GLY A 375 -16.69 16.33 -6.11
CA GLY A 375 -17.81 17.23 -5.80
C GLY A 375 -18.77 16.73 -4.70
N GLN A 376 -18.54 15.55 -4.11
CA GLN A 376 -19.40 15.06 -3.01
C GLN A 376 -19.07 15.72 -1.68
N HIS A 377 -17.82 16.12 -1.48
CA HIS A 377 -17.39 16.77 -0.26
C HIS A 377 -18.17 18.06 -0.01
N GLU A 378 -18.28 18.92 -1.02
CA GLU A 378 -18.97 20.21 -0.95
C GLU A 378 -20.46 20.02 -0.66
N ARG A 379 -21.11 19.07 -1.36
CA ARG A 379 -22.52 18.73 -1.11
C ARG A 379 -22.75 18.20 0.31
N ASP A 380 -21.83 17.38 0.82
CA ASP A 380 -21.95 16.84 2.17
C ASP A 380 -21.72 17.90 3.26
N LEU A 381 -20.88 18.91 2.99
CA LEU A 381 -20.70 20.06 3.88
C LEU A 381 -21.96 20.92 3.97
N GLU A 382 -22.56 21.23 2.82
CA GLU A 382 -23.84 21.95 2.74
C GLU A 382 -24.93 21.19 3.47
N TRP A 383 -25.03 19.88 3.24
CA TRP A 383 -26.01 19.03 3.91
C TRP A 383 -25.80 18.98 5.42
N ALA A 384 -24.55 18.87 5.89
CA ALA A 384 -24.24 18.88 7.33
C ALA A 384 -24.62 20.21 7.99
N ARG A 385 -24.36 21.33 7.31
CA ARG A 385 -24.74 22.67 7.76
C ARG A 385 -26.25 22.86 7.80
N ALA A 386 -26.94 22.58 6.69
CA ALA A 386 -28.39 22.73 6.60
C ALA A 386 -29.11 21.91 7.68
N ARG A 387 -28.61 20.69 7.95
CA ARG A 387 -29.12 19.85 9.02
C ARG A 387 -28.88 20.44 10.41
N PHE A 388 -27.68 20.95 10.69
CA PHE A 388 -27.37 21.59 11.96
C PHE A 388 -28.25 22.83 12.21
N GLU A 389 -28.47 23.66 11.18
CA GLU A 389 -29.36 24.81 11.27
C GLU A 389 -30.83 24.43 11.51
N TRP A 390 -31.29 23.30 10.94
CA TRP A 390 -32.63 22.77 11.19
C TRP A 390 -32.78 22.24 12.63
N GLU A 391 -31.78 21.49 13.10
CA GLU A 391 -31.73 20.96 14.48
C GLU A 391 -31.70 22.09 15.52
N GLY A 392 -31.04 23.22 15.23
CA GLY A 392 -30.95 24.38 16.11
C GLY A 392 -32.20 25.29 16.15
N ARG A 393 -33.11 25.19 15.18
CA ARG A 393 -34.33 26.02 15.13
C ARG A 393 -35.55 25.35 15.73
N GLU A 394 -35.80 24.08 15.44
CA GLU A 394 -37.04 23.35 15.82
C GLU A 394 -36.97 21.83 15.58
N GLY A 395 -35.95 21.32 14.87
CA GLY A 395 -35.94 19.95 14.35
C GLY A 395 -35.76 18.82 15.37
N TYR A 396 -35.20 19.10 16.55
CA TYR A 396 -34.97 18.06 17.55
C TYR A 396 -36.28 17.48 18.11
N GLU A 397 -37.30 18.33 18.33
CA GLU A 397 -38.61 17.89 18.83
C GLU A 397 -39.37 17.09 17.76
N GLU A 398 -39.37 17.54 16.50
CA GLU A 398 -39.99 16.81 15.39
C GLU A 398 -39.28 15.48 15.07
N GLU A 399 -37.94 15.41 15.08
CA GLU A 399 -37.21 14.16 14.82
C GLU A 399 -37.39 13.16 15.98
N MET A 400 -37.42 13.63 17.22
CA MET A 400 -37.73 12.80 18.39
C MET A 400 -39.19 12.32 18.37
N GLU A 401 -40.13 13.15 17.94
CA GLU A 401 -41.53 12.74 17.78
C GLU A 401 -41.68 11.71 16.66
N ARG A 402 -40.97 11.88 15.53
CA ARG A 402 -40.96 10.95 14.39
C ARG A 402 -40.30 9.62 14.74
N MET A 403 -39.16 9.64 15.42
CA MET A 403 -38.51 8.42 15.93
C MET A 403 -39.37 7.75 17.01
N GLY A 404 -40.00 8.53 17.90
CA GLY A 404 -40.93 8.02 18.89
C GLY A 404 -42.13 7.33 18.25
N LYS A 405 -42.72 7.90 17.19
CA LYS A 405 -43.78 7.28 16.38
C LYS A 405 -43.30 5.98 15.71
N TYR A 406 -42.09 5.98 15.15
CA TYR A 406 -41.50 4.79 14.53
C TYR A 406 -41.25 3.66 15.53
N LEU A 407 -40.67 3.95 16.70
CA LEU A 407 -40.41 2.96 17.75
C LEU A 407 -41.71 2.40 18.34
N ARG A 408 -42.73 3.25 18.57
CA ARG A 408 -44.07 2.80 18.98
C ARG A 408 -44.70 1.87 17.94
N GLY A 409 -44.59 2.21 16.66
CA GLY A 409 -45.10 1.37 15.57
C GLY A 409 -44.33 0.07 15.33
N LYS A 410 -43.11 -0.05 15.88
CA LYS A 410 -42.27 -1.25 15.81
C LYS A 410 -42.39 -2.14 17.06
N LEU A 411 -42.76 -1.56 18.21
CA LEU A 411 -43.10 -2.27 19.45
C LEU A 411 -44.55 -2.78 19.45
N ALA A 412 -45.44 -2.17 18.67
CA ALA A 412 -46.81 -2.61 18.48
C ALA A 412 -46.98 -3.73 17.44
N ARG A 413 -45.89 -4.16 16.80
CA ARG A 413 -45.80 -5.34 15.93
C ARG A 413 -44.93 -6.38 16.61
#